data_AF-A0A0C1R4B8-F1
#
_entry.id   AF-A0A0C1R4B8-F1
#
_cell.length_a   1.000
_cell.length_b   1.000
_cell.length_c   1.000
_cell.angle_alpha   90.00
_cell.angle_beta   90.00
_cell.angle_gamma   90.00
#
_symmetry.space_group_name_H-M   'P 1'
#
loop_
_entity.id
_entity.type
_entity.pdbx_description
1 polymer ?
#
loop_
_entity_poly.entity_id
_entity_poly.type
_entity_poly.pdbx_seq_one_letter_code
_entity_poly.pdbx_strand_id
1 'polypeptide(L)' 'MDEITLIGSRCGSFEPALELLAQERVDVKPLIHARYPLTEGLAAFERAQGKGVLKVLLEIG' A
#
# COMPACT_ATOMS: atom_id res chain seq x y z
N MET A 1 21.65 3.88 33.17
CA MET A 1 21.29 4.79 32.06
C MET A 1 21.04 3.89 30.88
N ASP A 2 19.79 3.75 30.45
CA ASP A 2 19.43 2.89 29.32
C ASP A 2 19.27 3.78 28.09
N GLU A 3 20.21 3.69 27.17
CA GLU A 3 20.18 4.46 25.93
C GLU A 3 19.31 3.74 24.89
N ILE A 4 18.45 4.49 24.22
CA ILE A 4 17.62 4.01 23.12
C ILE A 4 18.04 4.68 21.81
N THR A 5 18.12 3.90 20.73
CA THR A 5 18.46 4.39 19.38
C THR A 5 17.19 4.54 18.56
N LEU A 6 16.97 5.73 18.01
CA LEU A 6 15.86 6.02 17.11
C LEU A 6 16.37 6.07 15.66
N ILE A 7 15.80 5.24 14.78
CA ILE A 7 16.12 5.21 13.35
C ILE A 7 14.88 5.60 12.55
N GLY A 8 14.99 6.64 11.73
CA GLY A 8 13.97 6.99 10.74
C GLY A 8 14.08 6.10 9.50
N SER A 9 12.95 5.69 8.94
CA SER A 9 12.90 4.91 7.70
C SER A 9 12.23 5.72 6.59
N ARG A 10 12.76 5.56 5.38
CA ARG A 10 12.07 5.87 4.12
C ARG A 10 11.81 4.55 3.38
N CYS A 11 11.35 4.63 2.14
CA CYS A 11 11.15 3.48 1.25
C CYS A 11 12.39 2.58 1.20
N GLY A 12 12.15 1.26 1.24
CA GLY A 12 13.17 0.24 1.03
C GLY A 12 13.45 -0.04 -0.45
N SER A 13 14.36 -0.97 -0.70
CA SER A 13 14.67 -1.42 -2.07
C SER A 13 13.48 -2.13 -2.70
N PHE A 14 13.23 -1.84 -3.98
CA PHE A 14 12.09 -2.40 -4.72
C PHE A 14 12.38 -3.81 -5.27
N GLU A 15 13.62 -4.09 -5.67
CA GLU A 15 14.01 -5.40 -6.22
C GLU A 15 13.71 -6.57 -5.26
N PRO A 16 14.10 -6.52 -3.97
CA PRO A 16 13.70 -7.56 -3.02
C PRO A 16 12.17 -7.67 -2.83
N ALA A 17 11.45 -6.55 -2.95
CA ALA A 17 9.99 -6.58 -2.84
C ALA A 17 9.36 -7.33 -4.03
N LEU A 18 9.87 -7.12 -5.25
CA LEU A 18 9.42 -7.83 -6.44
C LEU A 18 9.72 -9.33 -6.36
N GLU A 19 10.91 -9.72 -5.89
CA GLU A 19 11.25 -11.13 -5.70
C GLU A 19 10.30 -11.83 -4.74
N LEU A 20 9.99 -11.19 -3.60
CA LEU A 20 9.05 -11.73 -2.62
C LEU A 20 7.63 -11.88 -3.19
N LEU A 21 7.18 -10.90 -3.98
CA LEU A 21 5.88 -10.95 -4.66
C LEU A 21 5.83 -12.05 -5.73
N ALA A 22 6.89 -12.18 -6.54
CA ALA A 22 6.99 -13.20 -7.58
C ALA A 22 7.01 -14.63 -7.01
N GLN A 23 7.58 -14.79 -5.81
CA GLN A 23 7.60 -16.06 -5.07
C GLN A 23 6.33 -16.28 -4.22
N GLU A 24 5.34 -15.37 -4.28
CA GLU A 24 4.11 -15.39 -3.47
C GLU A 24 4.37 -15.51 -1.95
N ARG A 25 5.55 -15.05 -1.48
CA ARG A 25 5.94 -15.15 -0.07
C ARG A 25 5.26 -14.11 0.83
N VAL A 26 4.60 -13.15 0.22
CA VAL A 26 3.82 -12.10 0.90
C VAL A 26 2.51 -11.92 0.13
N ASP A 27 1.38 -12.18 0.79
CA ASP A 27 0.07 -11.93 0.21
C ASP A 27 -0.34 -10.47 0.45
N VAL A 28 -0.20 -9.65 -0.59
CA VAL A 28 -0.59 -8.23 -0.57
C VAL A 28 -2.00 -7.99 -1.10
N LYS A 29 -2.65 -9.00 -1.70
CA LYS A 29 -3.98 -8.82 -2.32
C LYS A 29 -5.05 -8.40 -1.30
N PRO A 30 -5.07 -8.93 -0.05
CA PRO A 30 -6.00 -8.47 0.99
C PRO A 30 -5.85 -7.01 1.40
N LEU A 31 -4.71 -6.37 1.07
CA LEU A 31 -4.54 -4.94 1.32
C LEU A 31 -5.38 -4.08 0.35
N ILE A 32 -5.77 -4.63 -0.80
CA ILE A 32 -6.62 -3.95 -1.77
C ILE A 32 -8.05 -3.95 -1.23
N HIS A 33 -8.46 -2.79 -0.75
CA HIS A 33 -9.77 -2.58 -0.15
C HIS A 33 -10.83 -2.24 -1.20
N ALA A 34 -10.47 -1.52 -2.26
CA ALA A 34 -11.39 -1.15 -3.34
C ALA A 34 -10.64 -0.80 -4.63
N ARG A 35 -11.36 -0.89 -5.76
CA ARG A 35 -10.90 -0.50 -7.09
C ARG A 35 -11.95 0.42 -7.71
N TYR A 36 -11.50 1.49 -8.35
CA TYR A 36 -12.37 2.48 -9.02
C TYR A 36 -11.81 2.79 -10.40
N PRO A 37 -12.65 3.05 -11.42
CA PRO A 37 -12.17 3.62 -12.67
C PRO A 37 -11.61 5.03 -12.43
N LEU A 38 -10.68 5.48 -13.28
CA LEU A 38 -10.09 6.82 -13.17
C LEU A 38 -11.14 7.95 -13.17
N THR A 39 -12.25 7.78 -13.89
CA THR A 39 -13.37 8.73 -13.93
C THR A 39 -14.05 8.94 -12.57
N GLU A 40 -13.92 7.98 -11.65
CA GLU A 40 -14.45 8.05 -10.28
C GLU A 40 -13.37 8.43 -9.26
N GLY A 41 -12.26 9.03 -9.72
CA GLY A 41 -11.11 9.36 -8.87
C GLY A 41 -11.48 10.10 -7.58
N LEU A 42 -12.39 11.08 -7.64
CA LEU A 42 -12.82 11.83 -6.46
C LEU A 42 -13.49 10.92 -5.42
N ALA A 43 -14.39 10.04 -5.84
CA ALA A 43 -15.04 9.07 -4.95
C ALA A 43 -14.02 8.07 -4.37
N ALA A 44 -13.02 7.66 -5.16
CA ALA A 44 -11.95 6.79 -4.70
C ALA A 44 -11.10 7.46 -3.60
N PHE A 45 -10.81 8.76 -3.73
CA PHE A 45 -10.10 9.54 -2.71
C PHE A 45 -10.93 9.75 -1.45
N GLU A 46 -12.23 10.00 -1.57
CA GLU A 46 -13.14 10.06 -0.43
C GLU A 46 -13.15 8.71 0.31
N ARG A 47 -13.25 7.60 -0.42
CA ARG A 47 -13.18 6.25 0.15
C ARG A 47 -11.87 6.02 0.90
N ALA A 48 -10.74 6.42 0.31
CA ALA A 48 -9.41 6.20 0.88
C ALA A 48 -9.18 6.90 2.22
N GLN A 49 -9.93 7.96 2.53
CA GLN A 49 -9.84 8.69 3.80
C GLN A 49 -10.57 7.97 4.95
N GLY A 50 -11.38 6.95 4.67
CA GLY A 50 -12.12 6.22 5.67
C GLY A 50 -11.22 5.43 6.64
N LYS A 51 -11.47 5.54 7.94
CA LYS A 51 -10.78 4.73 8.96
C LYS A 51 -10.93 3.24 8.64
N GLY A 52 -9.82 2.50 8.65
CA GLY A 52 -9.79 1.06 8.36
C GLY A 52 -9.74 0.71 6.87
N VAL A 53 -9.75 1.71 5.98
CA VAL A 53 -9.43 1.49 4.57
C VAL A 53 -7.92 1.36 4.41
N LEU A 54 -7.49 0.32 3.70
CA LEU A 54 -6.08 0.04 3.45
C LEU A 54 -5.65 0.68 2.12
N LYS A 55 -5.72 -0.06 1.00
CA LYS A 55 -5.35 0.44 -0.32
C LYS A 55 -6.56 0.56 -1.24
N VAL A 56 -6.76 1.75 -1.79
CA VAL A 56 -7.65 1.96 -2.94
C VAL A 56 -6.79 2.05 -4.20
N LEU A 57 -7.20 1.34 -5.26
CA LEU A 57 -6.53 1.36 -6.56
C LEU A 57 -7.41 2.08 -7.59
N LEU A 58 -6.77 2.92 -8.41
CA LEU A 58 -7.39 3.50 -9.60
C LEU A 58 -7.02 2.66 -10.81
N GLU A 59 -8.01 2.30 -11.61
CA GLU A 59 -7.82 1.58 -12.86
C GLU A 59 -7.82 2.55 -14.04
N ILE A 60 -6.81 2.40 -14.88
CA ILE A 60 -6.69 3.11 -16.14
C ILE A 60 -6.85 2.04 -17.23
N GLY A 61 -7.97 2.12 -17.94
CA GLY A 61 -8.35 1.25 -19.05
C GLY A 61 -9.15 2.06 -20.06
#